data_AF-A0A7S4T4V4-F1
#
_entry.id   AF-A0A7S4T4V4-F1
#
_cell.length_a   1.000
_cell.length_b   1.000
_cell.length_c   1.000
_cell.angle_alpha   90.00
_cell.angle_beta   90.00
_cell.angle_gamma   90.00
#
_symmetry.space_group_name_H-M   'P 1'
#
loop_
_entity.id
_entity.type
_entity.pdbx_description
1 polymer ?
#
loop_
_entity_poly.entity_id
_entity_poly.type
_entity_poly.pdbx_seq_one_letter_code
_entity_poly.pdbx_strand_id
1 'polypeptide(L)'
;VREATEQETRLIKSGKFKDVQRANIKLAVRFMVNNYRLADNFVAASAYLEGSKRIEAGNVGQNAVQSLYTILEYFDSADVQNLKVGSASLAGKDTIVINGLDSVRKDIDSFLSYFPSNVIDSQSAKIKEENDLNEAEFDTSLGAIINLKPVKN
;
A
#
# COMPACT_ATOMS: atom_id res chain seq x y z
N VAL A 1 2.75 -0.33 -5.51
CA VAL A 1 2.41 0.25 -4.18
C VAL A 1 0.90 0.39 -3.98
N ARG A 2 0.18 1.10 -4.86
CA ARG A 2 -1.29 1.26 -4.77
C ARG A 2 -2.05 -0.07 -4.59
N GLU A 3 -1.70 -1.09 -5.35
CA GLU A 3 -2.31 -2.41 -5.20
C GLU A 3 -1.90 -3.09 -3.89
N ALA A 4 -0.63 -2.97 -3.50
CA ALA A 4 -0.13 -3.55 -2.26
C ALA A 4 -0.85 -2.95 -1.04
N THR A 5 -1.15 -1.66 -1.02
CA THR A 5 -1.94 -1.04 0.06
C THR A 5 -3.40 -1.52 0.07
N GLU A 6 -3.97 -1.83 -1.10
CA GLU A 6 -5.30 -2.46 -1.19
C GLU A 6 -5.29 -3.90 -0.68
N GLN A 7 -4.27 -4.67 -1.06
CA GLN A 7 -4.02 -6.02 -0.58
C GLN A 7 -3.92 -6.05 0.96
N GLU A 8 -3.09 -5.20 1.56
CA GLU A 8 -2.98 -5.10 3.02
C GLU A 8 -4.30 -4.69 3.68
N THR A 9 -5.02 -3.73 3.09
CA THR A 9 -6.35 -3.32 3.59
C THR A 9 -7.33 -4.48 3.63
N ARG A 10 -7.36 -5.32 2.58
CA ARG A 10 -8.24 -6.49 2.53
C ARG A 10 -7.83 -7.54 3.56
N LEU A 11 -6.53 -7.77 3.72
CA LEU A 11 -6.03 -8.71 4.72
C LEU A 11 -6.47 -8.32 6.12
N ILE A 12 -6.32 -7.05 6.51
CA ILE A 12 -6.77 -6.52 7.80
C ILE A 12 -8.29 -6.69 7.96
N LYS A 13 -9.08 -6.25 6.96
CA LYS A 13 -10.55 -6.30 7.01
C LYS A 13 -11.12 -7.71 7.05
N SER A 14 -10.41 -8.69 6.49
CA SER A 14 -10.89 -10.08 6.45
C SER A 14 -10.96 -10.75 7.83
N GLY A 15 -10.38 -10.14 8.87
CA GLY A 15 -10.36 -10.71 10.22
C GLY A 15 -9.51 -11.99 10.34
N LYS A 16 -8.88 -12.45 9.25
CA LYS A 16 -7.90 -13.56 9.27
C LYS A 16 -6.59 -13.17 9.95
N PHE A 17 -6.59 -12.08 10.72
CA PHE A 17 -5.47 -11.33 11.27
C PHE A 17 -5.05 -11.89 12.65
N LYS A 18 -3.84 -12.45 12.73
CA LYS A 18 -3.14 -12.94 13.94
C LYS A 18 -1.81 -12.19 14.09
N ASP A 19 -1.20 -12.22 15.27
CA ASP A 19 -0.01 -11.42 15.59
C ASP A 19 1.18 -11.55 14.60
N VAL A 20 1.40 -12.74 14.01
CA VAL A 20 2.42 -12.96 12.97
C VAL A 20 2.17 -12.13 11.72
N GLN A 21 0.91 -11.87 11.36
CA GLN A 21 0.57 -11.07 10.18
C GLN A 21 0.76 -9.57 10.41
N ARG A 22 0.85 -9.08 11.65
CA ARG A 22 1.25 -7.68 11.92
C ARG A 22 2.69 -7.41 11.50
N ALA A 23 3.60 -8.33 11.85
CA ALA A 23 4.99 -8.25 11.38
C ALA A 23 5.03 -8.26 9.85
N ASN A 24 4.11 -9.00 9.20
CA ASN A 24 3.96 -9.00 7.75
C ASN A 24 3.46 -7.65 7.20
N ILE A 25 2.50 -6.97 7.84
CA ILE A 25 2.06 -5.63 7.39
C ILE A 25 3.16 -4.59 7.57
N LYS A 26 3.80 -4.55 8.74
CA LYS A 26 4.93 -3.65 8.99
C LYS A 26 6.04 -3.88 7.97
N LEU A 27 6.34 -5.14 7.67
CA LEU A 27 7.31 -5.52 6.65
C LEU A 27 6.85 -5.11 5.24
N ALA A 28 5.57 -5.31 4.90
CA ALA A 28 5.00 -4.90 3.62
C ALA A 28 5.08 -3.38 3.42
N VAL A 29 4.73 -2.60 4.45
CA VAL A 29 4.88 -1.13 4.42
C VAL A 29 6.35 -0.72 4.29
N ARG A 30 7.27 -1.39 4.99
CA ARG A 30 8.72 -1.17 4.80
C ARG A 30 9.17 -1.48 3.38
N PHE A 31 8.67 -2.55 2.76
CA PHE A 31 8.96 -2.87 1.36
C PHE A 31 8.39 -1.81 0.41
N MET A 32 7.20 -1.28 0.69
CA MET A 32 6.62 -0.19 -0.12
C MET A 32 7.48 1.07 -0.11
N VAL A 33 8.06 1.43 1.04
CA VAL A 33 8.92 2.60 1.15
C VAL A 33 10.32 2.33 0.56
N ASN A 34 10.97 1.26 1.01
CA ASN A 34 12.40 1.03 0.76
C ASN A 34 12.68 0.28 -0.54
N ASN A 35 11.96 -0.82 -0.80
CA ASN A 35 12.27 -1.70 -1.93
C ASN A 35 11.60 -1.21 -3.21
N TYR A 36 10.37 -0.72 -3.12
CA TYR A 36 9.71 -0.08 -4.24
C TYR A 36 10.16 1.37 -4.46
N ARG A 37 11.09 1.88 -3.64
CA ARG A 37 11.71 3.21 -3.75
C ARG A 37 10.67 4.29 -4.07
N LEU A 38 9.57 4.28 -3.33
CA LEU A 38 8.38 5.06 -3.69
C LEU A 38 8.68 6.57 -3.78
N ALA A 39 9.48 7.09 -2.85
CA ALA A 39 9.90 8.49 -2.86
C ALA A 39 10.69 8.84 -4.14
N ASP A 40 11.66 8.02 -4.52
CA ASP A 40 12.48 8.23 -5.72
C ASP A 40 11.61 8.16 -6.99
N ASN A 41 10.66 7.23 -7.02
CA ASN A 41 9.75 7.07 -8.15
C ASN A 41 8.83 8.29 -8.32
N PHE A 42 8.32 8.88 -7.24
CA PHE A 42 7.56 10.13 -7.33
C PHE A 42 8.41 11.29 -7.82
N VAL A 43 9.66 11.43 -7.34
CA VAL A 43 10.59 12.47 -7.79
C VAL A 43 10.91 12.30 -9.28
N ALA A 44 11.23 11.06 -9.70
CA ALA A 44 11.55 10.74 -11.10
C ALA A 44 10.35 10.96 -12.02
N ALA A 45 9.15 10.50 -11.63
CA ALA A 45 7.93 10.69 -12.42
C ALA A 45 7.54 12.16 -12.52
N SER A 46 7.68 12.94 -11.43
CA SER A 46 7.39 14.38 -11.44
C SER A 46 8.31 15.16 -12.38
N ALA A 47 9.51 14.64 -12.69
CA ALA A 47 10.43 15.28 -13.62
C ALA A 47 9.89 15.34 -15.07
N TYR A 48 8.90 14.52 -15.43
CA TYR A 48 8.21 14.57 -16.71
C TYR A 48 7.08 15.62 -16.78
N LEU A 49 6.80 16.29 -15.66
CA LEU A 49 5.82 17.37 -15.58
C LEU A 49 6.53 18.72 -15.66
N GLU A 50 5.83 19.73 -16.16
CA GLU A 50 6.36 21.09 -16.30
C GLU A 50 5.66 22.08 -15.37
N GLY A 51 6.35 23.18 -15.08
CA GLY A 51 5.80 24.30 -14.32
C GLY A 51 5.33 23.93 -12.91
N SER A 52 4.20 24.49 -12.48
CA SER A 52 3.65 24.27 -11.14
C SER A 52 3.23 22.81 -10.89
N LYS A 53 2.78 22.11 -11.94
CA LYS A 53 2.35 20.71 -11.86
C LYS A 53 3.44 19.78 -11.33
N ARG A 54 4.70 20.05 -11.68
CA ARG A 54 5.86 19.28 -11.16
C ARG A 54 5.99 19.40 -9.64
N ILE A 55 5.85 20.62 -9.12
CA ILE A 55 5.98 20.89 -7.69
C ILE A 55 4.77 20.32 -6.94
N GLU A 56 3.57 20.54 -7.47
CA GLU A 56 2.32 20.04 -6.89
C GLU A 56 2.28 18.50 -6.84
N ALA A 57 2.57 17.84 -7.95
CA ALA A 57 2.66 16.38 -8.00
C ALA A 57 3.75 15.86 -7.07
N GLY A 58 4.92 16.50 -7.03
CA GLY A 58 5.99 16.16 -6.09
C GLY A 58 5.50 16.18 -4.63
N ASN A 59 4.80 17.24 -4.22
CA ASN A 59 4.25 17.37 -2.87
C ASN A 59 3.22 16.28 -2.56
N VAL A 60 2.27 16.02 -3.47
CA VAL A 60 1.27 14.95 -3.31
C VAL A 60 1.93 13.58 -3.18
N GLY A 61 2.96 13.30 -4.00
CA GLY A 61 3.73 12.06 -3.90
C GLY A 61 4.44 11.92 -2.55
N GLN A 62 5.01 12.99 -2.02
CA GLN A 62 5.64 12.95 -0.69
C GLN A 62 4.61 12.73 0.44
N ASN A 63 3.37 13.21 0.32
CA ASN A 63 2.32 12.94 1.30
C ASN A 63 1.99 11.43 1.39
N ALA A 64 1.99 10.72 0.26
CA ALA A 64 1.83 9.27 0.24
C ALA A 64 2.97 8.57 1.00
N VAL A 65 4.21 9.00 0.78
CA VAL A 65 5.39 8.45 1.49
C VAL A 65 5.31 8.74 2.98
N GLN A 66 4.96 9.97 3.37
CA GLN A 66 4.81 10.37 4.76
C GLN A 66 3.73 9.54 5.47
N SER A 67 2.60 9.27 4.80
CA SER A 67 1.54 8.42 5.35
C SER A 67 2.03 7.00 5.64
N LEU A 68 2.90 6.43 4.80
CA LEU A 68 3.54 5.13 5.06
C LEU A 68 4.50 5.20 6.25
N TYR A 69 5.29 6.26 6.39
CA TYR A 69 6.16 6.45 7.56
C TYR A 69 5.36 6.60 8.85
N THR A 70 4.25 7.32 8.85
CA THR A 70 3.34 7.42 10.00
C THR A 70 2.81 6.05 10.42
N ILE A 71 2.47 5.17 9.46
CA ILE A 71 2.10 3.78 9.78
C ILE A 71 3.27 3.02 10.45
N LEU A 72 4.51 3.20 9.96
CA LEU A 72 5.69 2.55 10.54
C LEU A 72 5.99 3.03 11.96
N GLU A 73 6.00 4.35 12.18
CA GLU A 73 6.18 4.97 13.50
C GLU A 73 5.13 4.49 14.49
N TYR A 74 3.89 4.31 14.01
CA TYR A 74 2.80 3.79 14.81
C TYR A 74 3.04 2.33 15.25
N PHE A 75 3.55 1.47 14.35
CA PHE A 75 3.95 0.12 14.72
C PHE A 75 5.13 0.11 15.69
N ASP A 76 6.16 0.92 15.45
CA ASP A 76 7.34 1.01 16.33
C ASP A 76 6.95 1.51 17.74
N SER A 77 6.05 2.50 17.84
CA SER A 77 5.53 3.01 19.13
C SER A 77 4.67 1.97 19.86
N ALA A 78 3.90 1.16 19.13
CA ALA A 78 3.12 0.07 19.71
C ALA A 78 4.03 -1.04 20.25
N ASP A 79 5.14 -1.37 19.57
CA ASP A 79 6.10 -2.37 20.04
C ASP A 79 6.75 -1.96 21.37
N VAL A 80 7.04 -0.66 21.56
CA VAL A 80 7.57 -0.11 22.83
C VAL A 80 6.55 -0.23 23.98
N GLN A 81 5.26 0.01 23.71
CA GLN A 81 4.21 -0.12 24.74
C GLN A 81 3.92 -1.57 25.14
N ASN A 82 4.16 -2.54 24.24
CA ASN A 82 3.92 -3.96 24.49
C ASN A 82 5.06 -4.68 25.23
N LEU A 83 6.14 -3.98 25.61
CA LEU A 83 7.12 -4.49 26.57
C LEU A 83 6.52 -4.79 27.95
N LYS A 84 5.29 -4.31 28.23
CA LYS A 84 4.44 -4.77 29.33
C LYS A 84 3.36 -5.71 28.79
N VAL A 85 3.64 -7.01 28.90
CA VAL A 85 2.79 -8.20 28.67
C VAL A 85 1.29 -7.93 28.43
N GLY A 86 0.80 -8.27 27.23
CA GLY A 86 -0.64 -8.43 26.95
C GLY A 86 -0.98 -8.57 25.46
N SER A 87 -1.57 -9.70 25.10
CA SER A 87 -1.95 -10.19 23.75
C SER A 87 -3.07 -9.40 23.04
N ALA A 88 -3.12 -8.07 23.20
CA ALA A 88 -4.17 -7.20 22.64
C ALA A 88 -3.59 -6.08 21.75
N SER A 89 -2.53 -6.39 21.03
CA SER A 89 -1.64 -5.36 20.47
C SER A 89 -2.25 -4.57 19.29
N LEU A 90 -3.37 -5.01 18.68
CA LEU A 90 -4.09 -4.33 17.57
C LEU A 90 -5.54 -3.93 17.89
N ALA A 91 -6.06 -4.26 19.07
CA ALA A 91 -7.46 -3.95 19.41
C ALA A 91 -7.70 -2.43 19.30
N GLY A 92 -8.52 -2.02 18.33
CA GLY A 92 -8.84 -0.61 18.05
C GLY A 92 -7.84 0.14 17.18
N LYS A 93 -6.79 -0.53 16.66
CA LYS A 93 -5.66 0.10 15.94
C LYS A 93 -5.68 -0.15 14.42
N ASP A 94 -6.43 -1.15 13.98
CA ASP A 94 -6.63 -1.49 12.56
C ASP A 94 -7.14 -0.30 11.74
N THR A 95 -8.01 0.53 12.34
CA THR A 95 -8.57 1.72 11.70
C THR A 95 -7.49 2.73 11.31
N ILE A 96 -6.46 2.93 12.13
CA ILE A 96 -5.37 3.89 11.83
C ILE A 96 -4.56 3.39 10.64
N VAL A 97 -4.23 2.09 10.63
CA VAL A 97 -3.48 1.47 9.54
C VAL A 97 -4.30 1.50 8.25
N ILE A 98 -5.58 1.11 8.30
CA ILE A 98 -6.49 1.15 7.15
C ILE A 98 -6.63 2.57 6.61
N ASN A 99 -6.80 3.58 7.48
CA ASN A 99 -6.91 4.97 7.06
C ASN A 99 -5.61 5.47 6.43
N GLY A 100 -4.45 5.11 6.99
CA GLY A 100 -3.15 5.43 6.40
C GLY A 100 -2.99 4.80 5.01
N LEU A 101 -3.29 3.51 4.86
CA LEU A 101 -3.24 2.80 3.57
C LEU A 101 -4.23 3.42 2.57
N ASP A 102 -5.39 3.89 3.02
CA ASP A 102 -6.37 4.58 2.20
C ASP A 102 -5.87 5.96 1.72
N SER A 103 -5.28 6.75 2.62
CA SER A 103 -4.65 8.03 2.26
C SER A 103 -3.55 7.84 1.23
N VAL A 104 -2.69 6.83 1.40
CA VAL A 104 -1.64 6.51 0.41
C VAL A 104 -2.22 6.24 -0.97
N ARG A 105 -3.35 5.50 -1.07
CA ARG A 105 -4.01 5.25 -2.36
C ARG A 105 -4.56 6.53 -2.98
N LYS A 106 -5.24 7.36 -2.18
CA LYS A 106 -5.80 8.63 -2.64
C LYS A 106 -4.72 9.58 -3.13
N ASP A 107 -3.60 9.66 -2.41
CA ASP A 107 -2.46 10.48 -2.81
C ASP A 107 -1.79 9.92 -4.07
N ILE A 108 -1.66 8.60 -4.22
CA ILE A 108 -1.20 8.01 -5.48
C ILE A 108 -2.17 8.33 -6.63
N ASP A 109 -3.49 8.18 -6.42
CA ASP A 109 -4.49 8.47 -7.46
C ASP A 109 -4.48 9.95 -7.86
N SER A 110 -4.33 10.85 -6.88
CA SER A 110 -4.15 12.28 -7.11
C SER A 110 -2.85 12.56 -7.85
N PHE A 111 -1.74 11.91 -7.48
CA PHE A 111 -0.46 12.02 -8.18
C PHE A 111 -0.57 11.59 -9.65
N LEU A 112 -1.22 10.46 -9.92
CA LEU A 112 -1.40 9.94 -11.27
C LEU A 112 -2.31 10.84 -12.12
N SER A 113 -3.22 11.60 -11.51
CA SER A 113 -4.09 12.55 -12.22
C SER A 113 -3.34 13.71 -12.89
N TYR A 114 -2.09 13.96 -12.51
CA TYR A 114 -1.23 14.95 -13.18
C TYR A 114 -0.72 14.47 -14.55
N PHE A 115 -0.85 13.18 -14.86
CA PHE A 115 -0.38 12.56 -16.10
C PHE A 115 -1.56 12.32 -17.06
N PRO A 116 -1.28 12.16 -18.37
CA PRO A 116 -2.33 11.86 -19.35
C PRO A 116 -3.09 10.57 -19.01
N SER A 117 -4.42 10.66 -18.90
CA SER A 117 -5.28 9.54 -18.48
C SER A 117 -5.14 8.31 -19.37
N ASN A 118 -5.01 8.50 -20.69
CA ASN A 118 -4.80 7.40 -21.64
C ASN A 118 -3.53 6.57 -21.34
N VAL A 119 -2.46 7.22 -20.86
CA VAL A 119 -1.22 6.53 -20.48
C VAL A 119 -1.46 5.76 -19.18
N ILE A 120 -2.09 6.39 -18.19
CA ILE A 120 -2.41 5.76 -16.90
C ILE A 120 -3.34 4.56 -17.07
N ASP A 121 -4.39 4.70 -17.88
CA ASP A 121 -5.36 3.65 -18.15
C ASP A 121 -4.71 2.45 -18.84
N SER A 122 -3.82 2.70 -19.81
CA SER A 122 -3.06 1.66 -20.49
C SER A 122 -2.16 0.88 -19.53
N GLN A 123 -1.43 1.55 -18.64
CA GLN A 123 -0.59 0.86 -17.65
C GLN A 123 -1.44 0.13 -16.59
N SER A 124 -2.56 0.72 -16.18
CA SER A 124 -3.49 0.10 -15.23
C SER A 124 -4.11 -1.18 -15.78
N ALA A 125 -4.42 -1.20 -17.09
CA ALA A 125 -4.92 -2.39 -17.77
C ALA A 125 -3.87 -3.52 -17.78
N LYS A 126 -2.60 -3.20 -18.05
CA LYS A 126 -1.50 -4.18 -17.98
C LYS A 126 -1.33 -4.76 -16.59
N ILE A 127 -1.31 -3.93 -15.55
CA ILE A 127 -1.22 -4.40 -14.17
C ILE A 127 -2.40 -5.32 -13.83
N LYS A 128 -3.60 -5.01 -14.33
CA LYS A 128 -4.75 -5.88 -14.14
C LYS A 128 -4.56 -7.24 -14.83
N GLU A 129 -4.15 -7.24 -16.08
CA GLU A 129 -3.87 -8.46 -16.85
C GLU A 129 -2.80 -9.33 -16.17
N GLU A 130 -1.69 -8.72 -15.73
CA GLU A 130 -0.63 -9.42 -14.99
C GLU A 130 -1.15 -10.07 -13.70
N ASN A 131 -2.04 -9.38 -12.97
CA ASN A 131 -2.66 -9.95 -11.77
C ASN A 131 -3.60 -11.12 -12.10
N ASP A 132 -4.39 -11.00 -13.15
CA ASP A 132 -5.34 -12.03 -13.55
C ASP A 132 -4.57 -13.29 -14.05
N LEU A 133 -3.44 -13.11 -14.73
CA LEU A 133 -2.51 -14.19 -15.10
C LEU A 133 -1.85 -14.82 -13.87
N ASN A 134 -1.34 -14.01 -12.93
CA ASN A 134 -0.75 -14.53 -11.69
C ASN A 134 -1.73 -15.38 -10.88
N GLU A 135 -3.02 -15.01 -10.87
CA GLU A 135 -4.06 -15.79 -10.23
C GLU A 135 -4.33 -17.11 -10.98
N ALA A 136 -4.42 -17.07 -12.31
CA ALA A 136 -4.65 -18.25 -13.14
C ALA A 136 -3.48 -19.24 -13.12
N GLU A 137 -2.24 -18.75 -13.02
CA GLU A 137 -1.00 -19.54 -13.02
C GLU A 137 -0.57 -19.98 -11.62
N PHE A 138 -1.28 -19.56 -10.57
CA PHE A 138 -0.89 -19.88 -9.21
C PHE A 138 -0.97 -21.39 -8.94
N ASP A 139 0.16 -21.98 -8.59
CA ASP A 139 0.23 -23.37 -8.19
C ASP A 139 -0.38 -23.59 -6.80
N THR A 140 -1.60 -24.14 -6.79
CA THR A 140 -2.35 -24.46 -5.56
C THR A 140 -1.66 -25.48 -4.65
N SER A 141 -0.64 -26.19 -5.13
CA SER A 141 0.19 -27.07 -4.29
C SER A 141 1.10 -26.28 -3.33
N LEU A 142 1.38 -25.00 -3.63
CA LEU A 142 2.17 -24.10 -2.80
C LEU A 142 1.35 -23.45 -1.68
N GLY A 143 0.03 -23.64 -1.67
CA GLY A 143 -0.88 -23.13 -0.65
C GLY A 143 -2.16 -22.53 -1.24
N ALA A 144 -2.83 -21.68 -0.46
CA ALA A 144 -4.01 -20.95 -0.92
C ALA A 144 -3.69 -19.46 -1.10
N ILE A 145 -4.28 -18.82 -2.11
CA ILE A 145 -4.22 -17.37 -2.24
C ILE A 145 -5.11 -16.75 -1.15
N ILE A 146 -4.48 -16.17 -0.13
CA ILE A 146 -5.18 -15.66 1.05
C ILE A 146 -5.87 -14.30 0.77
N ASN A 147 -5.47 -13.61 -0.32
CA ASN A 147 -5.82 -12.23 -0.61
C ASN A 147 -6.27 -11.96 -2.05
N LEU A 148 -7.13 -12.83 -2.57
CA LEU A 148 -7.77 -12.64 -3.88
C LEU A 148 -8.54 -11.33 -3.95
N LYS A 149 -8.63 -10.75 -5.15
CA LYS A 149 -9.60 -9.68 -5.40
C LYS A 149 -11.00 -10.23 -5.10
N PRO A 150 -11.87 -9.48 -4.42
CA PRO A 150 -13.24 -9.94 -4.20
C PRO A 150 -13.92 -10.11 -5.55
N VAL A 151 -14.48 -11.31 -5.78
CA VAL A 151 -15.36 -11.56 -6.93
C VAL A 151 -16.55 -10.64 -6.75
N LYS A 152 -16.77 -9.70 -7.69
CA LYS A 152 -18.01 -8.94 -7.73
C LYS A 152 -19.14 -9.94 -8.02
N ASN A 153 -19.96 -10.23 -7.01
CA ASN A 153 -21.26 -10.85 -7.21
C ASN A 153 -22.20 -9.89 -7.93
#